data_AF-A0A9R0CV30-F1
#
_entry.id   AF-A0A9R0CV30-F1
#
_cell.length_a   1.000
_cell.length_b   1.000
_cell.length_c   1.000
_cell.angle_alpha   90.00
_cell.angle_beta   90.00
_cell.angle_gamma   90.00
#
_symmetry.space_group_name_H-M   'P 1'
#
loop_
_entity.id
_entity.type
_entity.pdbx_description
1 polymer ?
#
loop_
_entity_poly.entity_id
_entity_poly.type
_entity_poly.pdbx_seq_one_letter_code
_entity_poly.pdbx_strand_id
1 'polypeptide(L)'
;MEQNERISEMDALLFALSFEVVLLLMKILEGSTKLRLADWQPANKIEKLQEIKLEKDRALVNDVIRKTLIEVAETGRWESITNAVELLKQSECDVASLRVKNQHLRTTRKNLAAELDAKRNQWALELHNADQKVAVLRDKMSDDLHNANTRLGYAEKWLFARFESLELKLDVARAPPPRADHEQRVHEELLKSYELQIKEHEKTLEYWRHRYDIDIAEISTRSQKKLEQLLIATSKRTELQALYDLHEGEMRGWLTFKRERAIRLEREEKLRQSATLIQAWWRGVMVRRALGQFKYLKNVKGKGKKK
;
A
#
# COMPACT_ATOMS: atom_id res chain seq x y z
N MET A 1 6.34 -51.18 53.63
CA MET A 1 6.35 -49.76 53.23
C MET A 1 7.68 -49.37 52.57
N GLU A 2 8.83 -49.84 53.04
CA GLU A 2 10.15 -49.56 52.45
C GLU A 2 10.39 -50.06 51.01
N GLN A 3 9.62 -51.05 50.51
CA GLN A 3 9.73 -51.51 49.13
C GLN A 3 9.02 -50.59 48.13
N ASN A 4 7.89 -49.95 48.50
CA ASN A 4 7.19 -49.01 47.63
C ASN A 4 7.90 -47.66 47.53
N GLU A 5 8.60 -47.24 48.59
CA GLU A 5 9.43 -46.03 48.56
C GLU A 5 10.67 -46.21 47.68
N ARG A 6 11.31 -47.40 47.72
CA ARG A 6 12.44 -47.71 46.83
C ARG A 6 12.06 -47.80 45.36
N ILE A 7 10.86 -48.29 45.04
CA ILE A 7 10.36 -48.32 43.65
C ILE A 7 10.11 -46.90 43.14
N SER A 8 9.51 -46.04 43.99
CA SER A 8 9.26 -44.62 43.67
C SER A 8 10.56 -43.81 43.47
N GLU A 9 11.58 -44.03 44.30
CA GLU A 9 12.90 -43.41 44.12
C GLU A 9 13.61 -43.89 42.85
N MET A 10 13.49 -45.18 42.52
CA MET A 10 14.10 -45.76 41.32
C MET A 10 13.43 -45.24 40.05
N ASP A 11 12.10 -45.07 40.06
CA ASP A 11 11.35 -44.46 38.96
C ASP A 11 11.68 -42.97 38.80
N ALA A 12 11.88 -42.24 39.90
CA ALA A 12 12.32 -40.84 39.86
C ALA A 12 13.75 -40.67 39.31
N LEU A 13 14.66 -41.57 39.66
CA LEU A 13 16.02 -41.60 39.11
C LEU A 13 16.03 -42.00 37.63
N LEU A 14 15.21 -42.97 37.23
CA LEU A 14 15.05 -43.36 35.84
C LEU A 14 14.49 -42.20 35.01
N PHE A 15 13.51 -41.48 35.56
CA PHE A 15 12.93 -40.30 34.93
C PHE A 15 13.98 -39.19 34.78
N ALA A 16 14.76 -38.88 35.83
CA ALA A 16 15.82 -37.88 35.79
C ALA A 16 16.92 -38.24 34.76
N LEU A 17 17.34 -39.51 34.71
CA LEU A 17 18.29 -40.00 33.69
C LEU A 17 17.70 -39.89 32.27
N SER A 18 16.45 -40.28 32.08
CA SER A 18 15.78 -40.17 30.78
C SER A 18 15.65 -38.70 30.34
N PHE A 19 15.40 -37.79 31.28
CA PHE A 19 15.29 -36.36 31.06
C PHE A 19 16.63 -35.74 30.62
N GLU A 20 17.72 -36.07 31.31
CA GLU A 20 19.06 -35.62 30.92
C GLU A 20 19.49 -36.17 29.55
N VAL A 21 19.18 -37.44 29.28
CA VAL A 21 19.47 -38.06 27.98
C VAL A 21 18.70 -37.36 26.86
N VAL A 22 17.42 -37.05 27.03
CA VAL A 22 16.62 -36.33 26.02
C VAL A 22 17.18 -34.93 25.79
N LEU A 23 17.52 -34.18 26.83
CA LEU A 23 18.11 -32.85 26.68
C LEU A 23 19.49 -32.87 26.02
N LEU A 24 20.32 -33.87 26.32
CA LEU A 24 21.60 -34.10 25.66
C LEU A 24 21.42 -34.43 24.18
N LEU A 25 20.49 -35.33 23.85
CA LEU A 25 20.19 -35.69 22.47
C LEU A 25 19.69 -34.49 21.67
N MET A 26 18.82 -33.65 22.25
CA MET A 26 18.41 -32.39 21.63
C MET A 26 19.59 -31.46 21.37
N LYS A 27 20.50 -31.30 22.33
CA LYS A 27 21.67 -30.43 22.21
C LYS A 27 22.67 -30.93 21.16
N ILE A 28 22.83 -32.26 21.04
CA ILE A 28 23.67 -32.91 20.01
C ILE A 28 23.04 -32.76 18.62
N LEU A 29 21.73 -32.99 18.50
CA LEU A 29 20.96 -32.74 17.27
C LEU A 29 21.04 -31.27 16.87
N GLU A 30 21.06 -30.36 17.86
CA GLU A 30 21.19 -28.93 17.58
C GLU A 30 22.57 -28.53 17.05
N GLY A 31 23.64 -29.07 17.63
CA GLY A 31 25.01 -28.79 17.21
C GLY A 31 25.31 -29.37 15.82
N SER A 32 24.90 -30.62 15.58
CA SER A 32 25.13 -31.32 14.32
C SER A 32 24.40 -30.68 13.13
N THR A 33 23.18 -30.18 13.33
CA THR A 33 22.43 -29.47 12.29
C THR A 33 22.97 -28.07 12.01
N LYS A 34 23.42 -27.31 13.03
CA LYS A 34 24.07 -26.00 12.84
C LYS A 34 25.39 -26.14 12.08
N LEU A 35 26.15 -27.19 12.34
CA LEU A 35 27.36 -27.52 11.59
C LEU A 35 27.07 -27.85 10.12
N ARG A 36 25.99 -28.60 9.83
CA ARG A 36 25.58 -28.93 8.45
C ARG A 36 25.04 -27.74 7.66
N LEU A 37 24.47 -26.74 8.34
CA LEU A 37 23.93 -25.52 7.71
C LEU A 37 24.98 -24.41 7.55
N ALA A 38 26.11 -24.48 8.28
CA ALA A 38 27.16 -23.46 8.22
C ALA A 38 27.81 -23.33 6.82
N ASP A 39 27.86 -24.42 6.07
CA ASP A 39 28.46 -24.48 4.72
C ASP A 39 27.42 -24.32 3.59
N TRP A 40 26.13 -24.26 3.92
CA TRP A 40 25.04 -24.18 2.95
C TRP A 40 24.60 -22.74 2.72
N GLN A 41 24.54 -22.31 1.45
CA GLN A 41 24.09 -20.99 1.05
C GLN A 41 22.81 -21.13 0.20
N PRO A 42 21.72 -20.39 0.49
CA PRO A 42 20.50 -20.44 -0.30
C PRO A 42 20.71 -19.76 -1.66
N ALA A 43 20.45 -20.48 -2.75
CA ALA A 43 20.58 -19.97 -4.11
C ALA A 43 19.36 -19.12 -4.52
N ASN A 44 18.19 -19.40 -3.93
CA ASN A 44 16.93 -18.77 -4.29
C ASN A 44 16.20 -18.13 -3.10
N LYS A 45 15.36 -17.12 -3.39
CA LYS A 45 14.49 -16.46 -2.40
C LYS A 45 13.52 -17.45 -1.72
N ILE A 46 13.14 -18.52 -2.41
CA ILE A 46 12.29 -19.60 -1.88
C ILE A 46 13.06 -20.44 -0.86
N GLU A 47 14.30 -20.81 -1.17
CA GLU A 47 15.18 -21.59 -0.28
C GLU A 47 15.50 -20.81 1.00
N LYS A 48 15.74 -19.50 0.89
CA LYS A 48 15.92 -18.61 2.05
C LYS A 48 14.69 -18.55 2.95
N LEU A 49 13.48 -18.60 2.37
CA LEU A 49 12.23 -18.64 3.15
C LEU A 49 12.01 -20.01 3.80
N GLN A 50 12.45 -21.09 3.16
CA GLN A 50 12.41 -22.44 3.72
C GLN A 50 13.38 -22.59 4.89
N GLU A 51 14.58 -22.02 4.79
CA GLU A 51 15.57 -21.96 5.88
C GLU A 51 15.01 -21.23 7.11
N ILE A 52 14.49 -20.01 6.92
CA ILE A 52 13.86 -19.23 8.00
C ILE A 52 12.68 -19.98 8.63
N LYS A 53 11.90 -20.72 7.82
CA LYS A 53 10.81 -21.55 8.34
C LYS A 53 11.36 -22.71 9.17
N LEU A 54 12.37 -23.41 8.68
CA LEU A 54 13.01 -24.53 9.37
C LEU A 54 13.59 -24.11 10.72
N GLU A 55 14.26 -22.95 10.79
CA GLU A 55 14.78 -22.40 12.04
C GLU A 55 13.67 -22.10 13.06
N LYS A 56 12.55 -21.52 12.59
CA LYS A 56 11.38 -21.23 13.42
C LYS A 56 10.70 -22.50 13.92
N ASP A 57 10.47 -23.46 13.03
CA ASP A 57 9.84 -24.75 13.36
C ASP A 57 10.69 -25.51 14.38
N ARG A 58 12.02 -25.49 14.22
CA ARG A 58 12.96 -26.09 15.17
C ARG A 58 12.94 -25.41 16.53
N ALA A 59 13.00 -24.08 16.57
CA ALA A 59 12.92 -23.34 17.82
C ALA A 59 11.61 -23.64 18.56
N LEU A 60 10.50 -23.71 17.82
CA LEU A 60 9.18 -24.01 18.35
C LEU A 60 9.11 -25.44 18.91
N VAL A 61 9.62 -26.44 18.20
CA VAL A 61 9.70 -27.83 18.70
C VAL A 61 10.56 -27.93 19.95
N ASN A 62 11.72 -27.25 19.97
CA ASN A 62 12.61 -27.26 21.14
C ASN A 62 11.96 -26.61 22.37
N ASP A 63 11.27 -25.49 22.18
CA ASP A 63 10.55 -24.80 23.24
C ASP A 63 9.37 -25.61 23.76
N VAL A 64 8.60 -26.26 22.88
CA VAL A 64 7.46 -27.10 23.26
C VAL A 64 7.94 -28.33 24.02
N ILE A 65 8.95 -29.04 23.54
CA ILE A 65 9.50 -30.22 24.21
C ILE A 65 10.07 -29.83 25.58
N ARG A 66 10.85 -28.75 25.68
CA ARG A 66 11.39 -28.24 26.95
C ARG A 66 10.28 -27.91 27.94
N LYS A 67 9.23 -27.19 27.50
CA LYS A 67 8.08 -26.85 28.36
C LYS A 67 7.35 -28.10 28.83
N THR A 68 7.11 -29.07 27.95
CA THR A 68 6.45 -30.31 28.35
C THR A 68 7.26 -31.18 29.29
N LEU A 69 8.58 -31.23 29.10
CA LEU A 69 9.46 -31.97 30.00
C LEU A 69 9.44 -31.35 31.42
N ILE A 70 9.38 -30.02 31.52
CA ILE A 70 9.22 -29.31 32.79
C ILE A 70 7.82 -29.57 33.39
N GLU A 71 6.76 -29.44 32.58
CA GLU A 71 5.38 -29.66 33.04
C GLU A 71 5.13 -31.09 33.53
N VAL A 72 5.67 -32.10 32.84
CA VAL A 72 5.58 -33.50 33.24
C VAL A 72 6.37 -33.74 34.54
N ALA A 73 7.53 -33.12 34.70
CA ALA A 73 8.34 -33.23 35.93
C ALA A 73 7.69 -32.55 37.15
N GLU A 74 7.02 -31.41 36.96
CA GLU A 74 6.44 -30.63 38.05
C GLU A 74 4.99 -31.01 38.40
N THR A 75 4.18 -31.38 37.41
CA THR A 75 2.72 -31.53 37.55
C THR A 75 2.18 -32.86 37.02
N GLY A 76 2.99 -33.65 36.31
CA GLY A 76 2.56 -34.89 35.66
C GLY A 76 1.58 -34.71 34.49
N ARG A 77 1.41 -33.47 34.01
CA ARG A 77 0.52 -33.13 32.88
C ARG A 77 1.34 -32.73 31.65
N TRP A 78 0.71 -32.78 30.47
CA TRP A 78 1.35 -32.49 29.17
C TRP A 78 0.55 -31.46 28.34
N GLU A 79 -0.05 -30.48 29.01
CA GLU A 79 -0.93 -29.48 28.39
C GLU A 79 -0.21 -28.62 27.34
N SER A 80 1.09 -28.35 27.49
CA SER A 80 1.84 -27.57 26.50
C SER A 80 2.01 -28.28 25.15
N ILE A 81 2.07 -29.62 25.10
CA ILE A 81 2.11 -30.33 23.80
C ILE A 81 0.72 -30.31 23.16
N THR A 82 -0.35 -30.52 23.93
CA THR A 82 -1.72 -30.52 23.38
C THR A 82 -2.07 -29.15 22.80
N ASN A 83 -1.74 -28.06 23.51
CA ASN A 83 -1.97 -26.70 23.04
C ASN A 83 -1.14 -26.37 21.78
N ALA A 84 0.12 -26.82 21.72
CA ALA A 84 0.95 -26.64 20.54
C ALA A 84 0.41 -27.40 19.31
N VAL A 85 -0.10 -28.62 19.51
CA VAL A 85 -0.73 -29.42 18.45
C VAL A 85 -2.03 -28.78 17.97
N GLU A 86 -2.85 -28.21 18.86
CA GLU A 86 -4.05 -27.48 18.47
C GLU A 86 -3.74 -26.20 17.70
N LEU A 87 -2.74 -25.43 18.13
CA LEU A 87 -2.26 -24.26 17.40
C LEU A 87 -1.75 -24.60 16.00
N LEU A 88 -1.02 -25.72 15.86
CA LEU A 88 -0.56 -26.20 14.55
C LEU A 88 -1.74 -26.56 13.64
N LYS A 89 -2.75 -27.27 14.17
CA LYS A 89 -3.98 -27.59 13.41
C LYS A 89 -4.74 -26.34 12.97
N GLN A 90 -4.85 -25.33 13.82
CA GLN A 90 -5.48 -24.05 13.47
C GLN A 90 -4.68 -23.33 12.36
N SER A 91 -3.35 -23.33 12.46
CA SER A 91 -2.49 -22.72 11.44
C SER A 91 -2.59 -23.40 10.06
N GLU A 92 -2.80 -24.72 10.01
CA GLU A 92 -3.01 -25.46 8.76
C GLU A 92 -4.34 -25.07 8.08
N CYS A 93 -5.40 -24.89 8.87
CA CYS A 93 -6.68 -24.37 8.38
C CYS A 93 -6.55 -22.96 7.80
N ASP A 94 -5.78 -22.08 8.45
CA ASP A 94 -5.53 -20.73 7.95
C ASP A 94 -4.74 -20.73 6.63
N VAL A 95 -3.75 -21.61 6.48
CA VAL A 95 -3.00 -21.74 5.22
C VAL A 95 -3.89 -22.24 4.08
N ALA A 96 -4.79 -23.19 4.35
CA ALA A 96 -5.75 -23.69 3.35
C ALA A 96 -6.70 -22.58 2.88
N SER A 97 -7.25 -21.79 3.80
CA SER A 97 -8.14 -20.67 3.47
C SER A 97 -7.42 -19.58 2.67
N LEU A 98 -6.18 -19.25 3.04
CA LEU A 98 -5.34 -18.29 2.32
C LEU A 98 -5.01 -18.77 0.90
N ARG A 99 -4.78 -20.08 0.69
CA ARG A 99 -4.56 -20.65 -0.65
C ARG A 99 -5.78 -20.47 -1.55
N VAL A 100 -6.98 -20.79 -1.05
CA VAL A 100 -8.23 -20.62 -1.81
C VAL A 100 -8.45 -19.14 -2.15
N LYS A 101 -8.25 -18.23 -1.19
CA LYS A 101 -8.37 -16.79 -1.41
C LYS A 101 -7.36 -16.29 -2.45
N ASN A 102 -6.11 -16.75 -2.39
CA ASN A 102 -5.08 -16.36 -3.36
C ASN A 102 -5.40 -16.89 -4.76
N GLN A 103 -5.90 -18.12 -4.88
CA GLN A 103 -6.35 -18.68 -6.15
C GLN A 103 -7.52 -17.88 -6.74
N HIS A 104 -8.51 -17.53 -5.91
CA HIS A 104 -9.62 -16.68 -6.32
C HIS A 104 -9.15 -15.30 -6.79
N LEU A 105 -8.24 -14.65 -6.05
CA LEU A 105 -7.64 -13.37 -6.44
C LEU A 105 -6.86 -13.47 -7.76
N ARG A 106 -6.17 -14.59 -7.99
CA ARG A 106 -5.47 -14.83 -9.26
C ARG A 106 -6.45 -14.98 -10.42
N THR A 107 -7.57 -15.69 -10.23
CA THR A 107 -8.58 -15.84 -11.28
C THR A 107 -9.29 -14.52 -11.56
N THR A 108 -9.67 -13.75 -10.54
CA THR A 108 -10.31 -12.44 -10.75
C THR A 108 -9.35 -11.45 -11.42
N ARG A 109 -8.07 -11.43 -11.03
CA ARG A 109 -7.07 -10.59 -11.71
C ARG A 109 -6.91 -10.95 -13.18
N LYS A 110 -6.91 -12.24 -13.53
CA LYS A 110 -6.83 -12.69 -14.93
C LYS A 110 -8.08 -12.28 -15.71
N ASN A 111 -9.27 -12.45 -15.14
CA ASN A 111 -10.52 -12.07 -15.80
C ASN A 111 -10.59 -10.56 -16.03
N LEU A 112 -10.25 -9.75 -15.03
CA LEU A 112 -10.20 -8.29 -15.16
C LEU A 112 -9.19 -7.84 -16.22
N ALA A 113 -8.02 -8.47 -16.30
CA ALA A 113 -7.05 -8.17 -17.35
C ALA A 113 -7.61 -8.49 -18.75
N ALA A 114 -8.27 -9.63 -18.92
CA ALA A 114 -8.91 -10.00 -20.18
C ALA A 114 -10.06 -9.06 -20.56
N GLU A 115 -10.88 -8.63 -19.60
CA GLU A 115 -11.95 -7.65 -19.83
C GLU A 115 -11.39 -6.29 -20.25
N LEU A 116 -10.30 -5.83 -19.61
CA LEU A 116 -9.63 -4.58 -19.98
C LEU A 116 -9.05 -4.65 -21.40
N ASP A 117 -8.40 -5.76 -21.76
CA ASP A 117 -7.88 -5.96 -23.11
C ASP A 117 -9.00 -6.01 -24.16
N ALA A 118 -10.09 -6.71 -23.85
CA ALA A 118 -11.27 -6.75 -24.73
C ALA A 118 -11.89 -5.36 -24.93
N LYS A 119 -12.03 -4.57 -23.86
CA LYS A 119 -12.55 -3.20 -23.92
C LYS A 119 -11.63 -2.26 -24.70
N ARG A 120 -10.33 -2.39 -24.50
CA ARG A 120 -9.33 -1.64 -25.27
C ARG A 120 -9.44 -1.93 -26.76
N ASN A 121 -9.55 -3.20 -27.14
CA ASN A 121 -9.70 -3.60 -28.54
C ASN A 121 -11.02 -3.11 -29.13
N GLN A 122 -12.11 -3.17 -28.36
CA GLN A 122 -13.41 -2.64 -28.76
C GLN A 122 -13.32 -1.13 -29.06
N TRP A 123 -12.75 -0.34 -28.16
CA TRP A 123 -12.60 1.11 -28.35
C TRP A 123 -11.67 1.46 -29.52
N ALA A 124 -10.60 0.69 -29.74
CA ALA A 124 -9.73 0.89 -30.89
C ALA A 124 -10.48 0.67 -32.22
N LEU A 125 -11.35 -0.35 -32.28
CA LEU A 125 -12.18 -0.62 -33.45
C LEU A 125 -13.24 0.47 -33.66
N GLU A 126 -13.90 0.90 -32.59
CA GLU A 126 -14.89 1.99 -32.63
C GLU A 126 -14.27 3.31 -33.10
N LEU A 127 -13.07 3.63 -32.61
CA LEU A 127 -12.30 4.79 -33.06
C LEU A 127 -11.98 4.70 -34.55
N HIS A 128 -11.45 3.56 -35.00
CA HIS A 128 -11.14 3.34 -36.41
C HIS A 128 -12.38 3.49 -37.30
N ASN A 129 -13.52 2.95 -36.88
CA ASN A 129 -14.79 3.08 -37.61
C ASN A 129 -15.28 4.53 -37.65
N ALA A 130 -15.07 5.29 -36.57
CA ALA A 130 -15.40 6.72 -36.53
C ALA A 130 -14.50 7.50 -37.50
N ASP A 131 -13.19 7.23 -37.50
CA ASP A 131 -12.24 7.86 -38.42
C ASP A 131 -12.58 7.57 -39.89
N GLN A 132 -12.93 6.32 -40.21
CA GLN A 132 -13.40 5.96 -41.56
C GLN A 132 -14.67 6.73 -41.95
N LYS A 133 -15.65 6.85 -41.04
CA LYS A 133 -16.86 7.65 -41.29
C LYS A 133 -16.54 9.12 -41.52
N VAL A 134 -15.63 9.69 -40.73
CA VAL A 134 -15.18 11.08 -40.89
C VAL A 134 -14.49 11.28 -42.24
N ALA A 135 -13.64 10.34 -42.67
CA ALA A 135 -12.98 10.39 -43.97
C ALA A 135 -14.02 10.37 -45.12
N VAL A 136 -14.94 9.40 -45.10
CA VAL A 136 -15.99 9.30 -46.13
C VAL A 136 -16.87 10.56 -46.19
N LEU A 137 -17.24 11.12 -45.04
CA LEU A 137 -18.04 12.35 -45.00
C LEU A 137 -17.27 13.56 -45.52
N ARG A 138 -15.96 13.64 -45.24
CA ARG A 138 -15.09 14.69 -45.76
C ARG A 138 -15.00 14.63 -47.29
N ASP A 139 -14.78 13.43 -47.82
CA ASP A 139 -14.68 13.22 -49.27
C ASP A 139 -15.99 13.59 -49.96
N LYS A 140 -17.14 13.13 -49.42
CA LYS A 140 -18.46 13.51 -49.92
C LYS A 140 -18.69 15.02 -49.93
N MET A 141 -18.34 15.71 -48.84
CA MET A 141 -18.48 17.16 -48.77
C MET A 141 -17.60 17.87 -49.80
N SER A 142 -16.38 17.38 -50.01
CA SER A 142 -15.47 17.90 -51.03
C SER A 142 -16.02 17.70 -52.44
N ASP A 143 -16.55 16.50 -52.73
CA ASP A 143 -17.17 16.17 -54.02
C ASP A 143 -18.42 17.00 -54.28
N ASP A 144 -19.28 17.17 -53.27
CA ASP A 144 -20.49 17.99 -53.36
C ASP A 144 -20.15 19.46 -53.65
N LEU A 145 -19.13 20.00 -52.97
CA LEU A 145 -18.63 21.36 -53.20
C LEU A 145 -18.05 21.51 -54.60
N HIS A 146 -17.24 20.55 -55.05
CA HIS A 146 -16.68 20.56 -56.40
C HIS A 146 -17.76 20.47 -57.48
N ASN A 147 -18.76 19.61 -57.30
CA ASN A 147 -19.89 19.47 -58.19
C ASN A 147 -20.74 20.75 -58.23
N ALA A 148 -21.02 21.36 -57.06
CA ALA A 148 -21.74 22.63 -56.98
C ALA A 148 -20.99 23.75 -57.73
N ASN A 149 -19.69 23.90 -57.51
CA ASN A 149 -18.86 24.89 -58.20
C ASN A 149 -18.83 24.64 -59.71
N THR A 150 -18.73 23.38 -60.13
CA THR A 150 -18.74 23.02 -61.55
C THR A 150 -20.08 23.36 -62.20
N ARG A 151 -21.20 23.02 -61.55
CA ARG A 151 -22.55 23.38 -62.01
C ARG A 151 -22.75 24.88 -62.10
N LEU A 152 -22.27 25.63 -61.11
CA LEU A 152 -22.33 27.09 -61.10
C LEU A 152 -21.52 27.67 -62.26
N GLY A 153 -20.29 27.20 -62.49
CA GLY A 153 -19.47 27.62 -63.62
C GLY A 153 -20.09 27.27 -64.98
N TYR A 154 -20.79 26.14 -65.11
CA TYR A 154 -21.57 25.82 -66.30
C TYR A 154 -22.75 26.77 -66.50
N ALA A 155 -23.51 27.05 -65.44
CA ALA A 155 -24.64 27.95 -65.49
C ALA A 155 -24.20 29.38 -65.88
N GLU A 156 -23.11 29.87 -65.29
CA GLU A 156 -22.50 31.16 -65.64
C GLU A 156 -22.12 31.22 -67.12
N LYS A 157 -21.34 30.25 -67.60
CA LYS A 157 -20.93 30.20 -69.02
C LYS A 157 -22.12 30.09 -69.96
N TRP A 158 -23.14 29.33 -69.60
CA TRP A 158 -24.37 29.23 -70.39
C TRP A 158 -25.14 30.54 -70.43
N LEU A 159 -25.25 31.24 -69.30
CA LEU A 159 -25.87 32.57 -69.23
C LEU A 159 -25.08 33.58 -70.07
N PHE A 160 -23.75 33.58 -69.99
CA PHE A 160 -22.88 34.42 -70.81
C PHE A 160 -23.04 34.14 -72.30
N ALA A 161 -22.97 32.88 -72.73
CA ALA A 161 -23.17 32.53 -74.15
C ALA A 161 -24.57 32.91 -74.65
N ARG A 162 -25.60 32.77 -73.80
CA ARG A 162 -26.96 33.20 -74.13
C ARG A 162 -27.05 34.71 -74.24
N PHE A 163 -26.42 35.44 -73.33
CA PHE A 163 -26.31 36.90 -73.37
C PHE A 163 -25.63 37.35 -74.66
N GLU A 164 -24.45 36.82 -75.00
CA GLU A 164 -23.73 37.13 -76.24
C GLU A 164 -24.57 36.81 -77.49
N SER A 165 -25.28 35.68 -77.49
CA SER A 165 -26.16 35.31 -78.62
C SER A 165 -27.35 36.25 -78.78
N LEU A 166 -27.87 36.79 -77.69
CA LEU A 166 -28.94 37.79 -77.70
C LEU A 166 -28.39 39.14 -78.13
N GLU A 167 -27.25 39.56 -77.60
CA GLU A 167 -26.54 40.79 -77.97
C GLU A 167 -26.27 40.84 -79.48
N LEU A 168 -25.77 39.75 -80.06
CA LEU A 168 -25.55 39.60 -81.51
C LEU A 168 -26.85 39.68 -82.33
N LYS A 169 -27.95 39.10 -81.84
CA LYS A 169 -29.23 39.09 -82.57
C LYS A 169 -29.97 40.42 -82.50
N LEU A 170 -29.76 41.17 -81.43
CA LEU A 170 -30.50 42.39 -81.17
C LEU A 170 -29.92 43.62 -81.87
N ASP A 171 -28.72 43.52 -82.48
CA ASP A 171 -27.99 44.63 -83.12
C ASP A 171 -28.11 45.94 -82.32
N VAL A 172 -28.11 45.79 -80.98
CA VAL A 172 -28.31 46.90 -80.07
C VAL A 172 -27.03 47.71 -80.12
N ALA A 173 -27.15 48.95 -80.59
CA ALA A 173 -26.07 49.91 -80.52
C ALA A 173 -25.50 49.89 -79.10
N ARG A 174 -24.25 49.42 -78.98
CA ARG A 174 -23.55 49.28 -77.70
C ARG A 174 -23.69 50.59 -76.96
N ALA A 175 -24.20 50.55 -75.72
CA ALA A 175 -24.24 51.75 -74.91
C ALA A 175 -22.83 52.35 -74.91
N PRO A 176 -22.68 53.67 -75.14
CA PRO A 176 -21.37 54.29 -75.14
C PRO A 176 -20.68 53.93 -73.81
N PRO A 177 -19.37 53.61 -73.82
CA PRO A 177 -18.66 53.25 -72.62
C PRO A 177 -18.96 54.30 -71.54
N PRO A 178 -19.22 53.87 -70.29
CA PRO A 178 -19.45 54.80 -69.20
C PRO A 178 -18.31 55.80 -69.19
N ARG A 179 -18.64 57.09 -69.00
CA ARG A 179 -17.62 58.13 -68.97
C ARG A 179 -16.59 57.74 -67.89
N ALA A 180 -15.30 57.88 -68.20
CA ALA A 180 -14.21 57.54 -67.29
C ALA A 180 -14.39 58.16 -65.88
N ASP A 181 -15.02 59.34 -65.80
CA ASP A 181 -15.40 60.01 -64.55
C ASP A 181 -16.26 59.14 -63.61
N HIS A 182 -17.17 58.32 -64.16
CA HIS A 182 -18.02 57.42 -63.38
C HIS A 182 -17.26 56.21 -62.86
N GLU A 183 -16.37 55.64 -63.69
CA GLU A 183 -15.50 54.53 -63.28
C GLU A 183 -14.54 54.97 -62.18
N GLN A 184 -13.96 56.16 -62.32
CA GLN A 184 -13.10 56.76 -61.33
C GLN A 184 -13.85 57.01 -60.01
N ARG A 185 -15.07 57.54 -60.07
CA ARG A 185 -15.90 57.75 -58.88
C ARG A 185 -16.25 56.43 -58.18
N VAL A 186 -16.63 55.39 -58.93
CA VAL A 186 -16.92 54.07 -58.35
C VAL A 186 -15.67 53.45 -57.73
N HIS A 187 -14.52 53.59 -58.38
CA HIS A 187 -13.24 53.13 -57.85
C HIS A 187 -12.87 53.84 -56.54
N GLU A 188 -13.04 55.16 -56.46
CA GLU A 188 -12.82 55.93 -55.24
C GLU A 188 -13.76 55.51 -54.11
N GLU A 189 -15.04 55.26 -54.39
CA GLU A 189 -15.98 54.78 -53.36
C GLU A 189 -15.65 53.34 -52.89
N LEU A 190 -15.20 52.47 -53.79
CA LEU A 190 -14.69 51.14 -53.43
C LEU A 190 -13.47 51.23 -52.52
N LEU A 191 -12.49 52.06 -52.86
CA LEU A 191 -11.30 52.28 -52.01
C LEU A 191 -11.70 52.80 -50.63
N LYS A 192 -12.60 53.79 -50.55
CA LYS A 192 -13.12 54.29 -49.27
C LYS A 192 -13.81 53.18 -48.47
N SER A 193 -14.60 52.33 -49.12
CA SER A 193 -15.29 51.22 -48.45
C SER A 193 -14.30 50.20 -47.87
N TYR A 194 -13.25 49.86 -48.61
CA TYR A 194 -12.20 48.96 -48.13
C TYR A 194 -11.38 49.60 -47.00
N GLU A 195 -11.04 50.87 -47.11
CA GLU A 195 -10.36 51.60 -46.03
C GLU A 195 -11.20 51.62 -44.74
N LEU A 196 -12.52 51.79 -44.84
CA LEU A 196 -13.41 51.73 -43.69
C LEU A 196 -13.44 50.33 -43.06
N GLN A 197 -13.53 49.27 -43.88
CA GLN A 197 -13.49 47.89 -43.41
C GLN A 197 -12.16 47.55 -42.74
N ILE A 198 -11.03 47.96 -43.34
CA ILE A 198 -9.70 47.77 -42.75
C ILE A 198 -9.63 48.43 -41.37
N LYS A 199 -10.07 49.69 -41.26
CA LYS A 199 -10.09 50.42 -39.98
C LYS A 199 -11.00 49.75 -38.94
N GLU A 200 -12.13 49.20 -39.35
CA GLU A 200 -13.03 48.46 -38.45
C GLU A 200 -12.38 47.15 -37.95
N HIS A 201 -11.72 46.42 -38.84
CA HIS A 201 -10.98 45.22 -38.48
C HIS A 201 -9.78 45.51 -37.59
N GLU A 202 -9.03 46.58 -37.85
CA GLU A 202 -7.91 47.02 -37.00
C GLU A 202 -8.38 47.33 -35.58
N LYS A 203 -9.48 48.09 -35.43
CA LYS A 203 -10.08 48.36 -34.11
C LYS A 203 -10.52 47.09 -33.39
N THR A 204 -11.09 46.14 -34.13
CA THR A 204 -11.51 44.85 -33.58
C THR A 204 -10.30 44.04 -33.11
N LEU A 205 -9.22 44.03 -33.89
CA LEU A 205 -7.95 43.38 -33.52
C LEU A 205 -7.32 44.03 -32.29
N GLU A 206 -7.31 45.36 -32.19
CA GLU A 206 -6.82 46.08 -31.03
C GLU A 206 -7.63 45.76 -29.77
N TYR A 207 -8.97 45.73 -29.88
CA TYR A 207 -9.85 45.32 -28.80
C TYR A 207 -9.51 43.91 -28.31
N TRP A 208 -9.39 42.95 -29.23
CA TRP A 208 -9.07 41.57 -28.86
C TRP A 208 -7.66 41.44 -28.28
N ARG A 209 -6.67 42.14 -28.84
CA ARG A 209 -5.30 42.15 -28.30
C ARG A 209 -5.31 42.65 -26.85
N HIS A 210 -5.96 43.78 -26.59
CA HIS A 210 -6.05 44.34 -25.26
C HIS A 210 -6.79 43.40 -24.28
N ARG A 211 -7.88 42.79 -24.73
CA ARG A 211 -8.61 41.80 -23.93
C ARG A 211 -7.75 40.59 -23.59
N TYR A 212 -7.02 40.04 -24.56
CA TYR A 212 -6.12 38.92 -24.33
C TYR A 212 -4.99 39.28 -23.36
N ASP A 213 -4.42 40.48 -23.46
CA ASP A 213 -3.39 40.93 -22.52
C ASP A 213 -3.92 40.99 -21.08
N ILE A 214 -5.16 41.47 -20.89
CA ILE A 214 -5.84 41.48 -19.59
C ILE A 214 -6.10 40.05 -19.10
N ASP A 215 -6.69 39.20 -19.94
CA ASP A 215 -7.04 37.82 -19.59
C ASP A 215 -5.79 37.01 -19.21
N ILE A 216 -4.68 37.17 -19.96
CA ILE A 216 -3.40 36.52 -19.66
C ILE A 216 -2.85 37.02 -18.32
N ALA A 217 -2.91 38.33 -18.04
CA ALA A 217 -2.46 38.88 -16.76
C ALA A 217 -3.33 38.36 -15.60
N GLU A 218 -4.65 38.28 -15.76
CA GLU A 218 -5.55 37.74 -14.74
C GLU A 218 -5.29 36.25 -14.48
N ILE A 219 -5.15 35.45 -15.54
CA ILE A 219 -4.83 34.02 -15.41
C ILE A 219 -3.48 33.84 -14.72
N SER A 220 -2.47 34.63 -15.10
CA SER A 220 -1.13 34.56 -14.52
C SER A 220 -1.14 34.90 -13.02
N THR A 221 -1.81 35.99 -12.63
CA THR A 221 -1.94 36.39 -11.22
C THR A 221 -2.73 35.36 -10.40
N ARG A 222 -3.81 34.79 -10.95
CA ARG A 222 -4.56 33.71 -10.31
C ARG A 222 -3.70 32.46 -10.11
N SER A 223 -2.91 32.10 -11.12
CA SER A 223 -1.99 30.96 -11.07
C SER A 223 -0.91 31.16 -9.99
N GLN A 224 -0.31 32.34 -9.94
CA GLN A 224 0.68 32.70 -8.91
C GLN A 224 0.09 32.60 -7.49
N LYS A 225 -1.09 33.19 -7.26
CA LYS A 225 -1.79 33.08 -5.96
C LYS A 225 -2.05 31.63 -5.56
N LYS A 226 -2.39 30.77 -6.52
CA LYS A 226 -2.59 29.33 -6.25
C LYS A 226 -1.29 28.62 -5.91
N LEU A 227 -0.21 28.96 -6.59
CA LEU A 227 1.12 28.43 -6.30
C LEU A 227 1.58 28.84 -4.88
N GLU A 228 1.40 30.10 -4.49
CA GLU A 228 1.67 30.58 -3.13
C GLU A 228 0.83 29.85 -2.07
N GLN A 229 -0.47 29.66 -2.33
CA GLN A 229 -1.34 28.88 -1.44
C GLN A 229 -0.84 27.44 -1.26
N LEU A 230 -0.38 26.80 -2.34
CA LEU A 230 0.17 25.45 -2.29
C LEU A 230 1.49 25.40 -1.53
N LEU A 231 2.37 26.39 -1.70
CA LEU A 231 3.62 26.48 -0.94
C LEU A 231 3.35 26.59 0.57
N ILE A 232 2.45 27.48 0.98
CA ILE A 232 2.05 27.65 2.39
C ILE A 232 1.40 26.38 2.94
N ALA A 233 0.53 25.72 2.18
CA ALA A 233 -0.10 24.48 2.60
C ALA A 233 0.93 23.35 2.76
N THR A 234 1.91 23.28 1.87
CA THR A 234 2.98 22.30 1.90
C THR A 234 3.90 22.52 3.09
N SER A 235 4.30 23.77 3.37
CA SER A 235 5.14 24.10 4.54
C SER A 235 4.43 23.74 5.85
N LYS A 236 3.15 24.11 5.99
CA LYS A 236 2.33 23.75 7.16
C LYS A 236 2.21 22.24 7.33
N ARG A 237 2.03 21.51 6.23
CA ARG A 237 1.99 20.03 6.27
C ARG A 237 3.33 19.47 6.75
N THR A 238 4.45 19.99 6.26
CA THR A 238 5.78 19.50 6.69
C THR A 238 6.05 19.78 8.17
N GLU A 239 5.63 20.95 8.68
CA GLU A 239 5.73 21.28 10.10
C GLU A 239 4.87 20.35 10.97
N LEU A 240 3.61 20.11 10.56
CA LEU A 240 2.72 19.19 11.26
C LEU A 240 3.22 17.75 11.23
N GLN A 241 3.82 17.31 10.12
CA GLN A 241 4.42 15.98 10.02
C GLN A 241 5.60 15.85 10.99
N ALA A 242 6.47 16.85 11.06
CA ALA A 242 7.60 16.84 12.00
C ALA A 242 7.13 16.80 13.46
N LEU A 243 6.08 17.54 13.81
CA LEU A 243 5.46 17.48 15.14
C LEU A 243 4.84 16.11 15.43
N TYR A 244 4.16 15.52 14.45
CA TYR A 244 3.57 14.19 14.58
C TYR A 244 4.65 13.12 14.83
N ASP A 245 5.73 13.15 14.05
CA ASP A 245 6.83 12.19 14.17
C ASP A 245 7.55 12.34 15.53
N LEU A 246 7.71 13.58 16.02
CA LEU A 246 8.23 13.85 17.35
C LEU A 246 7.33 13.24 18.44
N HIS A 247 6.03 13.52 18.40
CA HIS A 247 5.06 13.00 19.37
C HIS A 247 4.96 11.46 19.32
N GLU A 248 5.04 10.87 18.13
CA GLU A 248 5.09 9.40 17.98
C GLU A 248 6.35 8.82 18.62
N GLY A 249 7.50 9.49 18.47
CA GLY A 249 8.74 9.15 19.16
C GLY A 249 8.61 9.19 20.68
N GLU A 250 8.07 10.28 21.22
CA GLU A 250 7.84 10.45 22.66
C GLU A 250 6.85 9.42 23.22
N MET A 251 5.74 9.16 22.52
CA MET A 251 4.77 8.13 22.93
C MET A 251 5.40 6.74 22.97
N ARG A 252 6.22 6.38 21.96
CA ARG A 252 6.96 5.12 21.96
C ARG A 252 7.91 5.04 23.15
N GLY A 253 8.68 6.08 23.40
CA GLY A 253 9.58 6.17 24.55
C GLY A 253 8.86 6.06 25.90
N TRP A 254 7.68 6.66 26.02
CA TRP A 254 6.85 6.56 27.22
C TRP A 254 6.28 5.15 27.44
N LEU A 255 5.82 4.50 26.36
CA LEU A 255 5.33 3.12 26.40
C LEU A 255 6.44 2.15 26.80
N THR A 256 7.66 2.30 26.25
CA THR A 256 8.82 1.48 26.64
C THR A 256 9.19 1.72 28.09
N PHE A 257 9.27 2.98 28.53
CA PHE A 257 9.55 3.32 29.93
C PHE A 257 8.53 2.71 30.90
N LYS A 258 7.23 2.81 30.59
CA LYS A 258 6.18 2.18 31.42
C LYS A 258 6.33 0.67 31.49
N ARG A 259 6.63 0.02 30.36
CA ARG A 259 6.83 -1.43 30.30
C ARG A 259 8.04 -1.86 31.13
N GLU A 260 9.17 -1.18 30.99
CA GLU A 260 10.38 -1.44 31.78
C GLU A 260 10.15 -1.22 33.27
N ARG A 261 9.46 -0.13 33.64
CA ARG A 261 9.10 0.14 35.03
C ARG A 261 8.21 -0.95 35.62
N ALA A 262 7.21 -1.42 34.87
CA ALA A 262 6.33 -2.51 35.31
C ALA A 262 7.13 -3.81 35.55
N ILE A 263 8.01 -4.18 34.62
CA ILE A 263 8.88 -5.37 34.74
C ILE A 263 9.81 -5.23 35.96
N ARG A 264 10.38 -4.04 36.19
CA ARG A 264 11.24 -3.80 37.35
C ARG A 264 10.47 -3.94 38.66
N LEU A 265 9.28 -3.34 38.75
CA LEU A 265 8.44 -3.43 39.94
C LEU A 265 8.05 -4.88 40.24
N GLU A 266 7.70 -5.65 39.22
CA GLU A 266 7.36 -7.07 39.35
C GLU A 266 8.55 -7.90 39.86
N ARG A 267 9.76 -7.62 39.38
CA ARG A 267 10.99 -8.27 39.86
C ARG A 267 11.28 -7.93 41.33
N GLU A 268 11.16 -6.65 41.70
CA GLU A 268 11.35 -6.19 43.08
C GLU A 268 10.31 -6.82 44.02
N GLU A 269 9.05 -6.91 43.61
CA GLU A 269 7.97 -7.59 44.35
C GLU A 269 8.29 -9.08 44.57
N LYS A 270 8.68 -9.80 43.51
CA LYS A 270 9.09 -11.22 43.58
C LYS A 270 10.28 -11.44 44.51
N LEU A 271 11.29 -10.56 44.45
CA LEU A 271 12.44 -10.61 45.37
C LEU A 271 12.02 -10.37 46.81
N ARG A 272 11.14 -9.39 47.06
CA ARG A 272 10.65 -9.08 48.41
C ARG A 272 9.82 -10.23 48.98
N GLN A 273 8.95 -10.84 48.17
CA GLN A 273 8.17 -12.02 48.56
C GLN A 273 9.09 -13.21 48.89
N SER A 274 10.08 -13.49 48.03
CA SER A 274 11.06 -14.55 48.24
C SER A 274 11.88 -14.33 49.52
N ALA A 275 12.36 -13.10 49.75
CA ALA A 275 13.06 -12.73 50.98
C ALA A 275 12.18 -12.91 52.22
N THR A 276 10.90 -12.54 52.15
CA THR A 276 9.94 -12.71 53.24
C THR A 276 9.73 -14.19 53.57
N LEU A 277 9.59 -15.04 52.54
CA LEU A 277 9.46 -16.49 52.71
C LEU A 277 10.71 -17.10 53.37
N ILE A 278 11.91 -16.72 52.91
CA ILE A 278 13.18 -17.17 53.50
C ILE A 278 13.29 -16.72 54.96
N GLN A 279 12.97 -15.45 55.26
CA GLN A 279 12.98 -14.92 56.62
C GLN A 279 11.99 -15.65 57.53
N ALA A 280 10.76 -15.89 57.07
CA ALA A 280 9.74 -16.62 57.82
C ALA A 280 10.16 -18.08 58.05
N TRP A 281 10.68 -18.74 57.02
CA TRP A 281 11.23 -20.10 57.12
C TRP A 281 12.37 -20.16 58.13
N TRP A 282 13.35 -19.24 58.05
CA TRP A 282 14.48 -19.20 58.97
C TRP A 282 14.04 -18.94 60.42
N ARG A 283 13.12 -17.99 60.65
CA ARG A 283 12.52 -17.77 61.97
C ARG A 283 11.85 -19.04 62.51
N GLY A 284 11.11 -19.77 61.67
CA GLY A 284 10.53 -21.06 62.03
C GLY A 284 11.57 -22.13 62.35
N VAL A 285 12.67 -22.19 61.60
CA VAL A 285 13.79 -23.11 61.85
C VAL A 285 14.50 -22.77 63.16
N MET A 286 14.75 -21.48 63.46
CA MET A 286 15.35 -21.05 64.72
C MET A 286 14.55 -21.52 65.93
N VAL A 287 13.22 -21.44 65.88
CA VAL A 287 12.34 -21.95 66.95
C VAL A 287 12.36 -23.48 67.02
N ARG A 288 12.15 -24.18 65.90
CA ARG A 288 12.09 -25.65 65.87
C ARG A 288 13.40 -26.33 66.27
N ARG A 289 14.53 -25.74 65.90
CA ARG A 289 15.88 -26.23 66.24
C ARG A 289 16.47 -25.59 67.50
N ALA A 290 15.72 -24.71 68.17
CA ALA A 290 16.12 -24.01 69.39
C ALA A 290 17.51 -23.33 69.27
N LEU A 291 17.69 -22.56 68.19
CA LEU A 291 18.92 -21.82 67.92
C LEU A 291 18.86 -20.41 68.53
N GLY A 292 20.02 -19.84 68.86
CA GLY A 292 20.13 -18.46 69.36
C GLY A 292 19.37 -18.20 70.67
N GLN A 293 18.54 -17.15 70.68
CA GLN A 293 17.72 -16.73 71.83
C GLN A 293 16.68 -17.79 72.27
N PHE A 294 16.36 -18.77 71.41
CA PHE A 294 15.37 -19.82 71.67
C PHE A 294 15.96 -21.11 72.28
N LYS A 295 17.25 -21.12 72.68
CA LYS A 295 17.90 -22.30 73.27
C LYS A 295 17.18 -22.87 74.49
N TYR A 296 16.47 -22.03 75.27
CA TYR A 296 15.72 -22.46 76.45
C TYR A 296 14.57 -23.44 76.12
N LEU A 297 14.01 -23.39 74.90
CA LEU A 297 12.94 -24.30 74.45
C LEU A 297 13.44 -25.74 74.22
N LYS A 298 14.74 -25.94 74.02
CA LYS A 298 15.34 -27.28 73.83
C LYS A 298 15.14 -28.17 75.07
N ASN A 299 15.10 -27.56 76.25
CA ASN A 299 14.99 -28.26 77.53
C ASN A 299 13.53 -28.46 78.00
N VAL A 300 12.55 -27.86 77.33
CA VAL A 300 11.12 -27.99 77.68
C VAL A 300 10.51 -29.28 77.10
N LYS A 301 11.02 -29.75 75.94
CA LYS A 301 10.51 -30.96 75.27
C LYS A 301 10.79 -32.28 76.01
N GLY A 302 11.56 -32.26 77.10
CA GLY A 302 11.83 -33.42 77.96
C GLY A 302 10.96 -33.53 79.22
N LYS A 303 10.15 -32.52 79.58
CA LYS A 303 9.35 -32.50 80.82
C LYS A 303 7.85 -32.82 80.62
N GLY A 304 7.50 -33.52 79.55
CA GLY A 304 6.11 -33.87 79.20
C GLY A 304 5.80 -35.36 79.08
N LYS A 305 6.58 -36.23 79.74
CA LYS A 305 6.25 -37.65 79.96
C LYS A 305 6.46 -37.99 81.44
N LYS A 306 5.54 -37.54 82.29
CA LYS A 306 5.11 -38.21 83.52
C LYS A 306 3.91 -37.45 84.10
N LYS A 307 2.84 -38.22 84.28
CA LYS A 307 1.49 -37.88 84.77
C LYS A 307 0.59 -37.18 83.76
#